data_AF-A0A8T0J931-F1
#
_entry.id   AF-A0A8T0J931-F1
#
_cell.length_a   1.000
_cell.length_b   1.000
_cell.length_c   1.000
_cell.angle_alpha   90.00
_cell.angle_beta   90.00
_cell.angle_gamma   90.00
#
_symmetry.space_group_name_H-M   'P 1'
#
loop_
_entity.id
_entity.type
_entity.pdbx_description
1 polymer ?
#
loop_
_entity_poly.entity_id
_entity_poly.type
_entity_poly.pdbx_seq_one_letter_code
_entity_poly.pdbx_strand_id
1 'polypeptide(L)'
;MSTAIRRKGSKQVEDEGTAVSSGHSNKEEKLKDSDSESTKAEKEKQVKKHKKSKKSKVSAWGCIDSCCWLVGYICVTWWILVVLYNALPHSLPQYVTERITGPLPDPPGVTMKKEGLTAKHPVVFVPGIVTGGLELWEGKACADGLFRKRLWGGTFGEIYKRPRCWMEHMSLDNETGLDPEGIRVRPVSGLVAADYFAPGYFVWAVLIENLARIGYEEKSMYMAAYDWRLTFQNTEVRDQSLSRLKNQIESMVQTSGHKAVVIPHSMGSLYFMHFLKWVEAPTPMGGGGGPDWVARHIKANMNIAGPFLGVPKAFAGIFSAEAKDIAVARAIAPGVLDNDIFGLQTIQYIMKVTRTWDSCLSMLPKGGTTIWGNASWSPEEGYDCSTKKSNETDGAVKEQTESGLQIGSHGKPAAHYGRMVAFGKEAAATSYEVIAERKKEVKAPTNTTLRNTTACGDVWTEYQELTWEDVEDIANREIFNADDLAEVLRKVAPKLMARGDENWSFDIADDPSDKKYDHYRYWANPLETTLVSDPLFIPLLMY
;
A
#
# COMPACT_ATOMS: atom_id res chain seq x y z
N MET A 1 53.06 -4.17 36.06
CA MET A 1 53.64 -2.92 36.62
C MET A 1 54.11 -2.04 35.48
N SER A 2 54.16 -0.71 35.69
CA SER A 2 54.82 0.33 34.87
C SER A 2 54.51 0.33 33.36
N THR A 3 53.56 1.13 32.84
CA THR A 3 53.60 2.60 32.59
C THR A 3 54.58 3.07 31.51
N ALA A 4 54.04 3.80 30.52
CA ALA A 4 54.71 4.46 29.40
C ALA A 4 55.69 5.60 29.79
N ILE A 5 56.42 6.16 28.79
CA ILE A 5 56.74 7.60 28.71
C ILE A 5 57.20 8.07 27.29
N ARG A 6 56.31 8.85 26.64
CA ARG A 6 56.49 10.11 25.87
C ARG A 6 57.90 10.71 25.65
N ARG A 7 58.24 11.16 24.42
CA ARG A 7 58.89 12.48 24.11
C ARG A 7 59.03 12.85 22.61
N LYS A 8 59.10 14.19 22.35
CA LYS A 8 59.65 15.02 21.22
C LYS A 8 60.10 14.32 19.90
N GLY A 9 59.91 14.84 18.68
CA GLY A 9 59.49 16.16 18.16
C GLY A 9 60.64 17.05 17.66
N SER A 10 60.64 17.54 16.39
CA SER A 10 61.40 18.71 15.85
C SER A 10 61.35 18.80 14.29
N LYS A 11 61.05 19.99 13.72
CA LYS A 11 61.90 20.78 12.78
C LYS A 11 61.16 21.97 12.11
N GLN A 12 61.93 22.88 11.50
CA GLN A 12 61.52 24.12 10.81
C GLN A 12 61.83 24.06 9.27
N VAL A 13 61.90 25.23 8.60
CA VAL A 13 62.28 25.55 7.20
C VAL A 13 61.10 25.84 6.24
N GLU A 14 60.79 27.10 5.86
CA GLU A 14 61.04 28.35 6.62
C GLU A 14 59.87 29.41 6.62
N ASP A 15 59.65 30.44 5.77
CA ASP A 15 60.23 30.95 4.50
C ASP A 15 59.91 32.48 4.26
N GLU A 16 60.22 33.06 3.08
CA GLU A 16 60.11 34.51 2.72
C GLU A 16 58.67 35.13 2.67
N GLY A 17 58.42 36.45 2.74
CA GLY A 17 59.32 37.62 2.89
C GLY A 17 58.60 39.01 2.96
N THR A 18 59.19 39.95 3.69
CA THR A 18 58.80 41.38 3.95
C THR A 18 58.92 42.34 2.74
N ALA A 19 58.52 43.64 2.71
CA ALA A 19 57.51 44.53 3.38
C ALA A 19 57.86 46.03 3.02
N VAL A 20 57.34 47.01 3.80
CA VAL A 20 57.93 48.38 4.11
C VAL A 20 57.35 49.68 3.45
N SER A 21 56.49 50.36 4.24
CA SER A 21 56.26 51.80 4.56
C SER A 21 56.55 53.01 3.63
N SER A 22 55.65 54.01 3.67
CA SER A 22 55.85 55.46 3.99
C SER A 22 54.51 56.25 3.83
N GLY A 23 54.28 57.51 4.25
CA GLY A 23 54.98 58.41 5.17
C GLY A 23 54.58 59.92 5.07
N HIS A 24 54.11 60.53 6.17
CA HIS A 24 54.07 61.99 6.50
C HIS A 24 53.04 63.00 5.90
N SER A 25 52.45 63.83 6.82
CA SER A 25 52.01 65.27 6.77
C SER A 25 51.35 65.91 5.52
N ASN A 26 50.35 66.82 5.60
CA ASN A 26 50.43 68.12 6.33
C ASN A 26 49.05 68.76 6.76
N LYS A 27 48.88 70.09 6.75
CA LYS A 27 48.09 70.92 7.71
C LYS A 27 47.02 71.89 7.08
N GLU A 28 46.34 72.69 7.95
CA GLU A 28 45.58 73.96 7.70
C GLU A 28 44.08 73.86 7.24
N GLU A 29 43.10 74.74 7.61
CA GLU A 29 42.99 75.87 8.59
C GLU A 29 41.50 76.32 8.87
N LYS A 30 41.26 77.21 9.86
CA LYS A 30 40.09 78.15 10.08
C LYS A 30 38.67 77.59 10.41
N LEU A 31 37.71 78.31 11.06
CA LEU A 31 37.71 79.39 12.11
C LEU A 31 36.24 79.71 12.61
N LYS A 32 36.03 80.08 13.89
CA LYS A 32 34.82 80.76 14.49
C LYS A 32 33.45 80.02 14.44
N ASP A 33 32.34 80.39 15.09
CA ASP A 33 31.87 81.11 16.33
C ASP A 33 30.33 80.80 16.43
N SER A 34 29.52 80.92 17.49
CA SER A 34 29.60 81.16 18.96
C SER A 34 28.31 80.56 19.62
N ASP A 35 28.23 80.31 20.95
CA ASP A 35 27.38 81.00 21.97
C ASP A 35 26.69 79.95 22.89
N SER A 36 26.04 80.26 24.02
CA SER A 36 26.43 81.00 25.24
C SER A 36 25.34 80.80 26.32
N GLU A 37 25.73 80.65 27.60
CA GLU A 37 24.85 80.58 28.79
C GLU A 37 23.75 79.45 28.84
N SER A 38 23.16 79.07 29.98
CA SER A 38 23.20 79.65 31.33
C SER A 38 23.36 78.60 32.45
N THR A 39 24.35 78.78 33.32
CA THR A 39 24.46 78.08 34.60
C THR A 39 23.57 78.75 35.67
N LYS A 40 22.53 78.09 36.17
CA LYS A 40 21.78 78.56 37.37
C LYS A 40 20.96 77.51 38.13
N ALA A 41 21.54 76.34 38.41
CA ALA A 41 20.91 75.32 39.29
C ALA A 41 21.86 74.48 40.18
N GLU A 42 23.18 74.51 39.97
CA GLU A 42 24.11 73.81 40.86
C GLU A 42 24.36 74.59 42.17
N LYS A 43 23.50 74.38 43.18
CA LYS A 43 23.90 74.29 44.61
C LYS A 43 22.83 73.87 45.65
N GLU A 44 21.69 73.29 45.26
CA GLU A 44 20.78 72.60 46.21
C GLU A 44 20.97 71.07 46.28
N LYS A 45 22.19 70.60 46.03
CA LYS A 45 22.63 69.29 46.55
C LYS A 45 23.08 69.46 48.00
N GLN A 46 22.19 69.18 48.96
CA GLN A 46 22.37 68.10 49.94
C GLN A 46 21.27 68.07 51.03
N VAL A 47 21.10 66.90 51.65
CA VAL A 47 20.31 66.63 52.87
C VAL A 47 18.79 66.95 52.83
N LYS A 48 17.99 66.04 52.25
CA LYS A 48 16.94 65.32 53.04
C LYS A 48 16.31 64.09 52.35
N LYS A 49 16.39 62.97 53.08
CA LYS A 49 15.45 61.84 53.18
C LYS A 49 14.96 61.09 51.92
N HIS A 50 15.54 59.91 51.74
CA HIS A 50 14.85 58.61 51.57
C HIS A 50 13.43 58.57 50.95
N LYS A 51 13.31 58.04 49.72
CA LYS A 51 12.31 57.00 49.39
C LYS A 51 12.59 56.30 48.04
N LYS A 52 13.03 55.03 48.09
CA LYS A 52 13.13 54.07 46.94
C LYS A 52 14.05 54.53 45.78
N SER A 53 14.55 53.67 44.90
CA SER A 53 14.96 52.25 45.03
C SER A 53 16.08 52.01 44.00
N LYS A 54 16.96 51.02 44.21
CA LYS A 54 17.93 50.62 43.17
C LYS A 54 17.16 50.07 41.96
N LYS A 55 17.34 50.67 40.78
CA LYS A 55 17.16 49.97 39.49
C LYS A 55 18.54 49.78 38.86
N SER A 56 19.00 48.54 38.84
CA SER A 56 20.16 48.14 38.04
C SER A 56 19.85 48.23 36.55
N LYS A 57 20.90 48.32 35.71
CA LYS A 57 20.76 48.19 34.26
C LYS A 57 20.09 46.84 33.96
N VAL A 58 19.01 46.86 33.17
CA VAL A 58 18.45 45.66 32.56
C VAL A 58 19.27 45.37 31.31
N SER A 59 19.79 44.15 31.18
CA SER A 59 20.41 43.69 29.93
C SER A 59 19.34 43.51 28.86
N ALA A 60 19.51 44.13 27.70
CA ALA A 60 18.68 43.82 26.54
C ALA A 60 18.98 42.38 26.09
N TRP A 61 18.01 41.48 26.27
CA TRP A 61 18.06 40.13 25.66
C TRP A 61 17.88 40.28 24.16
N GLY A 62 18.69 39.60 23.36
CA GLY A 62 18.51 39.57 21.91
C GLY A 62 17.29 38.73 21.52
N CYS A 63 16.69 39.02 20.36
CA CYS A 63 15.70 38.10 19.77
C CYS A 63 16.30 36.69 19.54
N ILE A 64 17.61 36.60 19.34
CA ILE A 64 18.37 35.34 19.26
C ILE A 64 18.29 34.58 20.58
N ASP A 65 18.59 35.20 21.72
CA ASP A 65 18.49 34.56 23.04
C ASP A 65 17.05 34.08 23.29
N SER A 66 16.06 34.91 22.99
CA SER A 66 14.64 34.55 23.15
C SER A 66 14.23 33.40 22.23
N CYS A 67 14.76 33.33 21.01
CA CYS A 67 14.47 32.24 20.06
C CYS A 67 15.16 30.95 20.49
N CYS A 68 16.42 31.00 20.95
CA CYS A 68 17.12 29.86 21.52
C CYS A 68 16.46 29.34 22.81
N TRP A 69 15.94 30.23 23.66
CA TRP A 69 15.13 29.83 24.81
C TRP A 69 13.79 29.21 24.39
N LEU A 70 13.11 29.73 23.36
CA LEU A 70 11.87 29.15 22.85
C LEU A 70 12.10 27.74 22.28
N VAL A 71 13.11 27.57 21.42
CA VAL A 71 13.50 26.26 20.87
C VAL A 71 13.93 25.32 21.99
N GLY A 72 14.74 25.78 22.95
CA GLY A 72 15.11 25.01 24.13
C GLY A 72 13.91 24.56 24.96
N TYR A 73 12.92 25.44 25.15
CA TYR A 73 11.68 25.11 25.86
C TYR A 73 10.82 24.10 25.09
N ILE A 74 10.73 24.22 23.76
CA ILE A 74 10.04 23.26 22.89
C ILE A 74 10.75 21.90 22.95
N CYS A 75 12.07 21.85 22.85
CA CYS A 75 12.83 20.61 22.98
C CYS A 75 12.70 19.97 24.37
N VAL A 76 12.81 20.75 25.45
CA VAL A 76 12.67 20.25 26.82
C VAL A 76 11.24 19.79 27.11
N THR A 77 10.21 20.52 26.68
CA THR A 77 8.81 20.07 26.83
C THR A 77 8.51 18.85 25.97
N TRP A 78 9.05 18.75 24.75
CA TRP A 78 8.95 17.53 23.93
C TRP A 78 9.62 16.33 24.60
N TRP A 79 10.85 16.47 25.11
CA TRP A 79 11.52 15.41 25.86
C TRP A 79 10.78 15.04 27.15
N ILE A 80 10.22 16.01 27.88
CA ILE A 80 9.37 15.74 29.05
C ILE A 80 8.10 14.98 28.63
N LEU A 81 7.43 15.37 27.55
CA LEU A 81 6.24 14.67 27.04
C LEU A 81 6.57 13.25 26.56
N VAL A 82 7.72 13.04 25.92
CA VAL A 82 8.21 11.70 25.52
C VAL A 82 8.56 10.86 26.76
N VAL A 83 9.23 11.42 27.76
CA VAL A 83 9.53 10.71 29.02
C VAL A 83 8.25 10.38 29.78
N LEU A 84 7.29 11.31 29.88
CA LEU A 84 5.98 11.05 30.47
C LEU A 84 5.21 9.99 29.69
N TYR A 85 5.20 10.03 28.35
CA TYR A 85 4.54 9.02 27.51
C TYR A 85 5.12 7.61 27.73
N ASN A 86 6.44 7.48 27.90
CA ASN A 86 7.11 6.20 28.16
C ASN A 86 7.10 5.78 29.64
N ALA A 87 6.86 6.71 30.58
CA ALA A 87 6.74 6.45 32.02
C ALA A 87 5.29 6.26 32.49
N LEU A 88 4.30 6.68 31.69
CA LEU A 88 2.90 6.31 31.88
C LEU A 88 2.75 4.80 31.66
N PRO A 89 2.25 4.03 32.65
CA PRO A 89 2.02 2.61 32.45
C PRO A 89 0.94 2.41 31.37
N HIS A 90 1.09 1.40 30.51
CA HIS A 90 0.13 1.11 29.43
C HIS A 90 -1.32 0.87 29.90
N SER A 91 -1.51 0.56 31.18
CA SER A 91 -2.84 0.47 31.80
C SER A 91 -3.54 1.82 31.98
N LEU A 92 -2.85 2.97 31.93
CA LEU A 92 -3.46 4.27 32.22
C LEU A 92 -4.36 4.78 31.08
N PRO A 93 -3.98 4.68 29.79
CA PRO A 93 -4.91 4.89 28.67
C PRO A 93 -6.10 3.93 28.69
N GLN A 94 -5.88 2.65 29.01
CA GLN A 94 -6.96 1.67 29.14
C GLN A 94 -7.93 2.04 30.27
N TYR A 95 -7.41 2.36 31.47
CA TYR A 95 -8.22 2.79 32.61
C TYR A 95 -9.03 4.06 32.33
N VAL A 96 -8.46 5.05 31.62
CA VAL A 96 -9.21 6.26 31.21
C VAL A 96 -10.31 5.91 30.19
N THR A 97 -10.02 5.05 29.22
CA THR A 97 -11.01 4.58 28.23
C THR A 97 -12.13 3.79 28.90
N GLU A 98 -11.79 2.86 29.79
CA GLU A 98 -12.71 2.03 30.58
C GLU A 98 -13.62 2.88 31.47
N ARG A 99 -13.10 3.96 32.06
CA ARG A 99 -13.91 4.91 32.84
C ARG A 99 -14.87 5.77 32.02
N ILE A 100 -14.69 5.84 30.69
CA ILE A 100 -15.49 6.64 29.76
C ILE A 100 -16.48 5.77 28.97
N THR A 101 -16.07 4.55 28.60
CA THR A 101 -16.83 3.63 27.72
C THR A 101 -17.40 2.40 28.44
N GLY A 102 -17.03 2.19 29.70
CA GLY A 102 -17.28 0.94 30.43
C GLY A 102 -16.17 -0.09 30.21
N PRO A 103 -16.22 -1.24 30.92
CA PRO A 103 -15.26 -2.32 30.72
C PRO A 103 -15.28 -2.80 29.27
N LEU A 104 -14.10 -2.86 28.66
CA LEU A 104 -13.95 -3.42 27.32
C LEU A 104 -14.39 -4.90 27.33
N PRO A 105 -15.16 -5.36 26.32
CA PRO A 105 -15.51 -6.77 26.22
C PRO A 105 -14.24 -7.63 26.12
N ASP A 106 -14.28 -8.82 26.72
CA ASP A 106 -13.18 -9.79 26.63
C ASP A 106 -12.78 -10.02 25.17
N PRO A 107 -11.47 -9.98 24.82
CA PRO A 107 -11.00 -10.40 23.51
C PRO A 107 -11.47 -11.82 23.18
N PRO A 108 -11.79 -12.17 21.92
CA PRO A 108 -12.42 -13.45 21.57
C PRO A 108 -11.73 -14.68 22.18
N GLY A 109 -10.39 -14.74 22.19
CA GLY A 109 -9.63 -15.84 22.79
C GLY A 109 -9.70 -15.91 24.31
N VAL A 110 -10.04 -14.82 25.00
CA VAL A 110 -10.34 -14.81 26.45
C VAL A 110 -11.76 -15.32 26.70
N THR A 111 -12.74 -14.90 25.89
CA THR A 111 -14.13 -15.41 25.95
C THR A 111 -14.17 -16.91 25.70
N MET A 112 -13.56 -17.37 24.59
CA MET A 112 -13.45 -18.80 24.25
C MET A 112 -12.75 -19.61 25.35
N LYS A 113 -11.76 -19.02 26.04
CA LYS A 113 -11.10 -19.67 27.19
C LYS A 113 -12.03 -19.79 28.40
N LYS A 114 -12.89 -18.81 28.67
CA LYS A 114 -13.92 -18.87 29.73
C LYS A 114 -15.00 -19.91 29.40
N GLU A 115 -15.29 -20.12 28.12
CA GLU A 115 -16.17 -21.19 27.60
C GLU A 115 -15.51 -22.59 27.64
N GLY A 116 -14.22 -22.69 27.97
CA GLY A 116 -13.48 -23.96 28.04
C GLY A 116 -12.96 -24.49 26.69
N LEU A 117 -13.00 -23.66 25.63
CA LEU A 117 -12.47 -24.04 24.32
C LEU A 117 -10.93 -24.14 24.35
N THR A 118 -10.41 -25.10 23.59
CA THR A 118 -8.99 -25.46 23.52
C THR A 118 -8.57 -25.76 22.08
N ALA A 119 -7.26 -25.64 21.81
CA ALA A 119 -6.69 -25.97 20.51
C ALA A 119 -6.94 -27.43 20.11
N LYS A 120 -7.26 -27.65 18.82
CA LYS A 120 -7.61 -28.97 18.29
C LYS A 120 -7.11 -29.20 16.86
N HIS A 121 -7.64 -28.46 15.90
CA HIS A 121 -7.28 -28.61 14.49
C HIS A 121 -6.06 -27.72 14.19
N PRO A 122 -4.98 -28.21 13.57
CA PRO A 122 -3.85 -27.36 13.20
C PRO A 122 -4.32 -26.26 12.23
N VAL A 123 -3.82 -25.04 12.44
CA VAL A 123 -4.26 -23.84 11.70
C VAL A 123 -3.22 -23.45 10.66
N VAL A 124 -3.66 -23.20 9.43
CA VAL A 124 -2.79 -22.71 8.34
C VAL A 124 -3.32 -21.37 7.83
N PHE A 125 -2.53 -20.31 7.99
CA PHE A 125 -2.83 -18.98 7.45
C PHE A 125 -2.28 -18.88 6.03
N VAL A 126 -3.10 -18.39 5.08
CA VAL A 126 -2.64 -18.09 3.70
C VAL A 126 -2.73 -16.58 3.46
N PRO A 127 -1.59 -15.87 3.35
CA PRO A 127 -1.55 -14.42 3.22
C PRO A 127 -2.15 -13.95 1.88
N GLY A 128 -2.70 -12.73 1.88
CA GLY A 128 -3.10 -12.03 0.67
C GLY A 128 -1.98 -11.20 0.06
N ILE A 129 -2.26 -10.54 -1.06
CA ILE A 129 -1.33 -9.64 -1.74
C ILE A 129 -0.74 -8.62 -0.76
N VAL A 130 0.53 -8.26 -0.96
CA VAL A 130 1.34 -7.37 -0.09
C VAL A 130 1.47 -7.76 1.39
N THR A 131 0.68 -8.69 1.95
CA THR A 131 0.67 -8.94 3.41
C THR A 131 1.81 -9.79 3.94
N GLY A 132 2.57 -10.48 3.07
CA GLY A 132 3.78 -11.23 3.43
C GLY A 132 5.05 -10.39 3.26
N GLY A 133 5.97 -10.44 4.23
CA GLY A 133 7.27 -9.79 4.11
C GLY A 133 8.16 -10.45 3.04
N LEU A 134 8.99 -9.66 2.34
CA LEU A 134 9.97 -10.15 1.36
C LEU A 134 11.38 -9.69 1.74
N GLU A 135 12.37 -10.59 1.72
CA GLU A 135 13.78 -10.31 2.02
C GLU A 135 14.73 -10.55 0.84
N LEU A 136 15.79 -9.74 0.76
CA LEU A 136 16.82 -9.82 -0.29
C LEU A 136 17.82 -10.95 -0.02
N TRP A 137 18.09 -11.78 -1.02
CA TRP A 137 19.09 -12.85 -1.00
C TRP A 137 20.26 -12.61 -1.97
N GLU A 138 20.01 -11.92 -3.07
CA GLU A 138 21.03 -11.46 -4.01
C GLU A 138 20.56 -10.16 -4.66
N GLY A 139 21.48 -9.23 -4.93
CA GLY A 139 21.14 -7.94 -5.52
C GLY A 139 22.36 -7.24 -6.10
N LYS A 140 22.11 -6.23 -6.93
CA LYS A 140 23.11 -5.40 -7.59
C LYS A 140 23.75 -4.44 -6.59
N ALA A 141 24.91 -3.85 -6.93
CA ALA A 141 25.71 -3.01 -6.02
C ALA A 141 24.95 -1.86 -5.32
N CYS A 142 23.84 -1.36 -5.89
CA CYS A 142 23.00 -0.36 -5.19
C CYS A 142 22.32 -0.92 -3.93
N ALA A 143 22.23 -2.24 -3.77
CA ALA A 143 21.67 -2.96 -2.64
C ALA A 143 22.74 -3.47 -1.66
N ASP A 144 24.01 -3.03 -1.81
CA ASP A 144 25.09 -3.39 -0.89
C ASP A 144 24.70 -3.09 0.57
N GLY A 145 24.94 -4.09 1.42
CA GLY A 145 24.56 -4.12 2.84
C GLY A 145 23.14 -4.63 3.15
N LEU A 146 22.31 -4.91 2.13
CA LEU A 146 20.90 -5.32 2.32
C LEU A 146 20.65 -6.84 2.33
N PHE A 147 21.70 -7.68 2.32
CA PHE A 147 21.55 -9.15 2.42
C PHE A 147 20.72 -9.55 3.66
N ARG A 148 19.68 -10.34 3.41
CA ARG A 148 18.63 -10.76 4.36
C ARG A 148 18.04 -9.60 5.17
N LYS A 149 17.88 -8.44 4.54
CA LYS A 149 17.01 -7.36 4.99
C LYS A 149 15.69 -7.42 4.25
N ARG A 150 14.60 -7.09 4.95
CA ARG A 150 13.28 -6.99 4.34
C ARG A 150 13.23 -5.79 3.41
N LEU A 151 12.95 -6.02 2.12
CA LEU A 151 12.57 -4.97 1.17
C LEU A 151 11.08 -4.63 1.26
N TRP A 152 10.29 -5.54 1.85
CA TRP A 152 8.85 -5.38 2.05
C TRP A 152 8.39 -5.94 3.41
N GLY A 153 7.43 -5.25 4.05
CA GLY A 153 6.85 -5.63 5.35
C GLY A 153 7.80 -5.40 6.53
N GLY A 154 7.92 -4.15 7.00
CA GLY A 154 8.79 -3.76 8.11
C GLY A 154 9.03 -2.25 8.14
N THR A 155 10.24 -1.82 8.48
CA THR A 155 10.65 -0.41 8.32
C THR A 155 10.94 -0.12 6.85
N PHE A 156 10.02 0.56 6.15
CA PHE A 156 10.11 0.96 4.73
C PHE A 156 11.27 1.92 4.35
N GLY A 157 12.29 2.05 5.19
CA GLY A 157 13.38 3.01 5.05
C GLY A 157 14.16 2.91 3.74
N GLU A 158 14.29 1.72 3.14
CA GLU A 158 15.00 1.57 1.87
C GLU A 158 14.22 2.13 0.66
N ILE A 159 12.89 2.21 0.73
CA ILE A 159 12.07 2.92 -0.27
C ILE A 159 12.47 4.40 -0.31
N TYR A 160 12.60 5.02 0.87
CA TYR A 160 12.95 6.44 0.99
C TYR A 160 14.45 6.72 0.74
N LYS A 161 15.35 5.82 1.15
CA LYS A 161 16.81 5.99 0.96
C LYS A 161 17.29 5.70 -0.45
N ARG A 162 16.75 4.66 -1.10
CA ARG A 162 17.26 4.09 -2.37
C ARG A 162 16.11 3.74 -3.33
N PRO A 163 15.16 4.65 -3.63
CA PRO A 163 13.91 4.33 -4.34
C PRO A 163 14.13 3.60 -5.67
N ARG A 164 15.05 4.05 -6.52
CA ARG A 164 15.36 3.36 -7.80
C ARG A 164 15.89 1.95 -7.60
N CYS A 165 16.73 1.73 -6.59
CA CYS A 165 17.26 0.40 -6.28
C CYS A 165 16.17 -0.52 -5.72
N TRP A 166 15.32 -0.01 -4.81
CA TRP A 166 14.17 -0.74 -4.29
C TRP A 166 13.21 -1.14 -5.42
N MET A 167 12.89 -0.22 -6.34
CA MET A 167 12.07 -0.50 -7.51
C MET A 167 12.67 -1.61 -8.38
N GLU A 168 13.97 -1.51 -8.70
CA GLU A 168 14.68 -2.53 -9.49
C GLU A 168 14.66 -3.93 -8.84
N HIS A 169 14.80 -4.02 -7.51
CA HIS A 169 14.82 -5.31 -6.80
C HIS A 169 13.43 -5.86 -6.49
N MET A 170 12.39 -5.01 -6.50
CA MET A 170 11.00 -5.43 -6.30
C MET A 170 10.25 -5.71 -7.61
N SER A 171 10.79 -5.29 -8.76
CA SER A 171 10.35 -5.77 -10.06
C SER A 171 10.52 -7.29 -10.22
N LEU A 172 9.67 -7.87 -11.05
CA LEU A 172 9.91 -9.16 -11.69
C LEU A 172 10.41 -8.94 -13.13
N ASP A 173 11.01 -9.96 -13.73
CA ASP A 173 11.42 -9.95 -15.12
C ASP A 173 10.21 -9.89 -16.07
N ASN A 174 10.35 -9.15 -17.16
CA ASN A 174 9.22 -8.77 -18.01
C ASN A 174 8.83 -9.81 -19.06
N GLU A 175 9.67 -10.81 -19.34
CA GLU A 175 9.31 -11.92 -20.22
C GLU A 175 8.91 -13.16 -19.41
N THR A 176 9.60 -13.46 -18.30
CA THR A 176 9.41 -14.71 -17.53
C THR A 176 8.52 -14.59 -16.30
N GLY A 177 8.30 -13.39 -15.75
CA GLY A 177 7.55 -13.21 -14.50
C GLY A 177 8.26 -13.82 -13.27
N LEU A 178 9.60 -13.92 -13.31
CA LEU A 178 10.47 -14.42 -12.25
C LEU A 178 11.39 -13.30 -11.70
N ASP A 179 12.40 -13.62 -10.89
CA ASP A 179 13.36 -12.59 -10.47
C ASP A 179 14.27 -12.15 -11.65
N PRO A 180 14.61 -10.85 -11.79
CA PRO A 180 15.58 -10.40 -12.78
C PRO A 180 17.01 -10.92 -12.53
N GLU A 181 17.85 -10.94 -13.57
CA GLU A 181 19.25 -11.38 -13.46
C GLU A 181 20.04 -10.57 -12.41
N GLY A 182 20.82 -11.28 -11.58
CA GLY A 182 21.59 -10.73 -10.46
C GLY A 182 20.73 -10.25 -9.28
N ILE A 183 19.45 -10.64 -9.22
CA ILE A 183 18.51 -10.32 -8.16
C ILE A 183 17.83 -11.60 -7.68
N ARG A 184 17.71 -11.77 -6.35
CA ARG A 184 16.87 -12.80 -5.72
C ARG A 184 16.18 -12.22 -4.50
N VAL A 185 14.85 -12.19 -4.53
CA VAL A 185 14.01 -11.77 -3.40
C VAL A 185 13.12 -12.94 -2.99
N ARG A 186 13.06 -13.24 -1.69
CA ARG A 186 12.34 -14.43 -1.18
C ARG A 186 11.35 -14.06 -0.08
N PRO A 187 10.23 -14.81 0.06
CA PRO A 187 9.29 -14.58 1.14
C PRO A 187 9.93 -14.88 2.50
N VAL A 188 9.67 -14.03 3.48
CA VAL A 188 10.04 -14.26 4.88
C VAL A 188 9.24 -15.46 5.40
N SER A 189 9.90 -16.44 6.01
CA SER A 189 9.29 -17.72 6.43
C SER A 189 8.81 -17.72 7.88
N GLY A 190 7.80 -18.54 8.18
CA GLY A 190 7.33 -18.82 9.55
C GLY A 190 6.38 -17.76 10.10
N LEU A 191 5.98 -17.90 11.38
CA LEU A 191 5.05 -16.95 12.01
C LEU A 191 5.62 -15.52 12.12
N VAL A 192 6.93 -15.35 12.07
CA VAL A 192 7.60 -14.03 11.99
C VAL A 192 7.26 -13.26 10.70
N ALA A 193 6.67 -13.92 9.69
CA ALA A 193 6.09 -13.26 8.51
C ALA A 193 4.69 -12.67 8.77
N ALA A 194 4.01 -13.11 9.83
CA ALA A 194 2.72 -12.60 10.30
C ALA A 194 2.86 -11.34 11.18
N ASP A 195 4.06 -11.12 11.72
CA ASP A 195 4.40 -10.01 12.61
C ASP A 195 4.56 -8.68 11.89
N TYR A 196 3.80 -7.68 12.36
CA TYR A 196 4.00 -6.23 12.14
C TYR A 196 4.44 -5.85 10.72
N PHE A 197 3.51 -5.97 9.77
CA PHE A 197 3.70 -5.52 8.39
C PHE A 197 4.14 -4.04 8.30
N ALA A 198 3.50 -3.19 9.09
CA ALA A 198 3.83 -1.79 9.29
C ALA A 198 3.40 -1.35 10.71
N PRO A 199 3.98 -0.28 11.28
CA PRO A 199 3.45 0.31 12.51
C PRO A 199 1.97 0.69 12.34
N GLY A 200 1.09 0.05 13.11
CA GLY A 200 -0.36 0.25 13.04
C GLY A 200 -1.13 -0.64 12.05
N TYR A 201 -0.47 -1.50 11.26
CA TYR A 201 -1.14 -2.41 10.32
C TYR A 201 -0.99 -3.88 10.74
N PHE A 202 -2.06 -4.42 11.32
CA PHE A 202 -2.08 -5.74 11.96
C PHE A 202 -2.96 -6.72 11.16
N VAL A 203 -2.36 -7.53 10.28
CA VAL A 203 -3.12 -8.52 9.47
C VAL A 203 -3.40 -9.79 10.27
N TRP A 204 -2.37 -10.34 10.92
CA TRP A 204 -2.42 -11.70 11.47
C TRP A 204 -2.12 -11.79 12.97
N ALA A 205 -1.29 -10.89 13.52
CA ALA A 205 -0.85 -10.94 14.92
C ALA A 205 -2.01 -11.00 15.94
N VAL A 206 -3.10 -10.26 15.71
CA VAL A 206 -4.28 -10.26 16.60
C VAL A 206 -5.00 -11.62 16.60
N LEU A 207 -5.10 -12.27 15.44
CA LEU A 207 -5.70 -13.61 15.33
C LEU A 207 -4.83 -14.66 16.01
N ILE A 208 -3.52 -14.60 15.78
CA ILE A 208 -2.52 -15.48 16.42
C ILE A 208 -2.53 -15.33 17.95
N GLU A 209 -2.60 -14.11 18.47
CA GLU A 209 -2.67 -13.87 19.92
C GLU A 209 -3.95 -14.46 20.55
N ASN A 210 -5.10 -14.30 19.89
CA ASN A 210 -6.37 -14.86 20.37
C ASN A 210 -6.37 -16.40 20.33
N LEU A 211 -5.79 -17.01 19.29
CA LEU A 211 -5.59 -18.46 19.21
C LEU A 211 -4.63 -18.95 20.31
N ALA A 212 -3.56 -18.21 20.61
CA ALA A 212 -2.63 -18.54 21.69
C ALA A 212 -3.30 -18.55 23.08
N ARG A 213 -4.34 -17.72 23.32
CA ARG A 213 -5.09 -17.73 24.60
C ARG A 213 -5.75 -19.09 24.88
N ILE A 214 -6.18 -19.82 23.85
CA ILE A 214 -6.78 -21.17 23.92
C ILE A 214 -5.79 -22.32 23.64
N GLY A 215 -4.48 -22.05 23.64
CA GLY A 215 -3.44 -23.09 23.60
C GLY A 215 -2.90 -23.45 22.20
N TYR A 216 -3.10 -22.60 21.20
CA TYR A 216 -2.32 -22.72 19.96
C TYR A 216 -0.88 -22.20 20.14
N GLU A 217 0.06 -22.84 19.46
CA GLU A 217 1.49 -22.55 19.50
C GLU A 217 2.09 -22.66 18.08
N GLU A 218 3.36 -22.32 17.89
CA GLU A 218 4.05 -22.47 16.58
C GLU A 218 3.99 -23.90 16.02
N LYS A 219 3.99 -24.93 16.88
CA LYS A 219 3.83 -26.33 16.47
C LYS A 219 2.44 -26.68 15.89
N SER A 220 1.44 -25.84 16.12
CA SER A 220 0.04 -26.04 15.68
C SER A 220 -0.51 -24.91 14.80
N MET A 221 0.35 -23.95 14.42
CA MET A 221 0.03 -22.82 13.55
C MET A 221 1.11 -22.61 12.49
N TYR A 222 0.73 -22.55 11.22
CA TYR A 222 1.66 -22.31 10.10
C TYR A 222 1.24 -21.10 9.26
N MET A 223 2.21 -20.27 8.87
CA MET A 223 2.03 -19.19 7.90
C MET A 223 2.58 -19.65 6.54
N ALA A 224 1.69 -19.82 5.56
CA ALA A 224 2.03 -20.24 4.21
C ALA A 224 2.68 -19.09 3.42
N ALA A 225 3.95 -18.81 3.72
CA ALA A 225 4.70 -17.73 3.09
C ALA A 225 5.05 -18.05 1.63
N TYR A 226 4.53 -17.25 0.69
CA TYR A 226 4.83 -17.27 -0.73
C TYR A 226 5.16 -15.86 -1.23
N ASP A 227 5.87 -15.74 -2.36
CA ASP A 227 6.13 -14.46 -2.99
C ASP A 227 4.87 -13.99 -3.73
N TRP A 228 4.13 -13.09 -3.08
CA TRP A 228 2.85 -12.59 -3.55
C TRP A 228 2.94 -11.71 -4.81
N ARG A 229 4.11 -11.53 -5.44
CA ARG A 229 4.26 -10.87 -6.75
C ARG A 229 4.03 -11.83 -7.92
N LEU A 230 4.41 -13.10 -7.77
CA LEU A 230 4.43 -14.12 -8.82
C LEU A 230 3.03 -14.64 -9.18
N THR A 231 2.88 -15.24 -10.36
CA THR A 231 1.75 -16.13 -10.65
C THR A 231 1.78 -17.35 -9.72
N PHE A 232 0.63 -17.96 -9.44
CA PHE A 232 0.55 -19.05 -8.46
C PHE A 232 1.40 -20.27 -8.87
N GLN A 233 1.44 -20.61 -10.16
CA GLN A 233 2.33 -21.64 -10.69
C GLN A 233 3.81 -21.24 -10.59
N ASN A 234 4.18 -19.97 -10.82
CA ASN A 234 5.56 -19.49 -10.65
C ASN A 234 6.04 -19.56 -9.19
N THR A 235 5.17 -19.49 -8.18
CA THR A 235 5.58 -19.73 -6.78
C THR A 235 6.01 -21.19 -6.53
N GLU A 236 5.52 -22.14 -7.33
CA GLU A 236 5.96 -23.53 -7.30
C GLU A 236 7.22 -23.73 -8.14
N VAL A 237 7.27 -23.19 -9.36
CA VAL A 237 8.44 -23.31 -10.25
C VAL A 237 9.70 -22.68 -9.64
N ARG A 238 9.59 -21.46 -9.07
CA ARG A 238 10.75 -20.74 -8.50
C ARG A 238 11.15 -21.23 -7.12
N ASP A 239 10.15 -21.47 -6.26
CA ASP A 239 10.37 -21.62 -4.82
C ASP A 239 9.81 -22.93 -4.23
N GLN A 240 9.08 -23.77 -4.99
CA GLN A 240 8.39 -24.97 -4.48
C GLN A 240 7.35 -24.66 -3.38
N SER A 241 6.62 -23.55 -3.51
CA SER A 241 5.72 -23.03 -2.47
C SER A 241 4.43 -23.85 -2.26
N LEU A 242 3.88 -24.45 -3.33
CA LEU A 242 2.70 -25.31 -3.24
C LEU A 242 3.10 -26.69 -2.69
N SER A 243 4.26 -27.24 -3.10
CA SER A 243 4.85 -28.44 -2.51
C SER A 243 5.17 -28.28 -1.03
N ARG A 244 5.73 -27.13 -0.61
CA ARG A 244 5.91 -26.83 0.82
C ARG A 244 4.59 -26.79 1.59
N LEU A 245 3.57 -26.14 1.03
CA LEU A 245 2.24 -26.03 1.66
C LEU A 245 1.60 -27.42 1.84
N LYS A 246 1.66 -28.27 0.81
CA LYS A 246 1.24 -29.69 0.87
C LYS A 246 1.96 -30.43 1.99
N ASN A 247 3.29 -30.48 1.94
CA ASN A 247 4.11 -31.26 2.87
C ASN A 247 3.93 -30.80 4.33
N GLN A 248 3.77 -29.48 4.55
CA GLN A 248 3.52 -28.92 5.87
C GLN A 248 2.12 -29.28 6.39
N ILE A 249 1.08 -29.24 5.54
CA ILE A 249 -0.27 -29.70 5.91
C ILE A 249 -0.25 -31.20 6.26
N GLU A 250 0.37 -32.04 5.42
CA GLU A 250 0.51 -33.48 5.68
C GLU A 250 1.20 -33.75 7.03
N SER A 251 2.30 -33.06 7.31
CA SER A 251 3.03 -33.17 8.58
C SER A 251 2.20 -32.70 9.79
N MET A 252 1.48 -31.58 9.68
CA MET A 252 0.61 -31.08 10.76
C MET A 252 -0.58 -32.01 11.03
N VAL A 253 -1.17 -32.61 9.99
CA VAL A 253 -2.27 -33.58 10.14
C VAL A 253 -1.76 -34.89 10.74
N GLN A 254 -0.58 -35.37 10.30
CA GLN A 254 0.05 -36.59 10.84
C GLN A 254 0.43 -36.44 12.33
N THR A 255 0.97 -35.28 12.73
CA THR A 255 1.44 -35.05 14.10
C THR A 255 0.32 -34.69 15.09
N SER A 256 -0.75 -34.04 14.64
CA SER A 256 -1.92 -33.73 15.48
C SER A 256 -2.99 -34.84 15.51
N GLY A 257 -2.99 -35.74 14.52
CA GLY A 257 -4.08 -36.69 14.30
C GLY A 257 -5.38 -36.03 13.82
N HIS A 258 -5.34 -34.75 13.41
CA HIS A 258 -6.51 -33.95 13.09
C HIS A 258 -6.33 -33.17 11.78
N LYS A 259 -7.34 -33.24 10.91
CA LYS A 259 -7.41 -32.44 9.66
C LYS A 259 -7.20 -30.94 9.95
N ALA A 260 -6.48 -30.22 9.08
CA ALA A 260 -6.14 -28.81 9.26
C ALA A 260 -7.30 -27.87 8.92
N VAL A 261 -7.41 -26.75 9.65
CA VAL A 261 -8.27 -25.62 9.30
C VAL A 261 -7.41 -24.59 8.56
N VAL A 262 -7.83 -24.20 7.36
CA VAL A 262 -7.11 -23.20 6.57
C VAL A 262 -7.86 -21.87 6.64
N ILE A 263 -7.12 -20.79 6.87
CA ILE A 263 -7.61 -19.42 6.99
C ILE A 263 -6.92 -18.56 5.92
N PRO A 264 -7.44 -18.55 4.69
CA PRO A 264 -6.94 -17.63 3.67
C PRO A 264 -7.57 -16.24 3.80
N HIS A 265 -6.81 -15.21 3.45
CA HIS A 265 -7.26 -13.82 3.44
C HIS A 265 -7.04 -13.16 2.08
N SER A 266 -8.06 -12.46 1.58
CA SER A 266 -8.01 -11.71 0.31
C SER A 266 -7.48 -12.57 -0.85
N MET A 267 -6.46 -12.13 -1.60
CA MET A 267 -5.83 -12.91 -2.68
C MET A 267 -5.38 -14.33 -2.24
N GLY A 268 -5.08 -14.53 -0.95
CA GLY A 268 -4.74 -15.85 -0.40
C GLY A 268 -5.85 -16.88 -0.58
N SER A 269 -7.10 -16.45 -0.76
CA SER A 269 -8.25 -17.34 -1.01
C SER A 269 -8.30 -17.82 -2.47
N LEU A 270 -7.82 -17.01 -3.41
CA LEU A 270 -7.59 -17.42 -4.79
C LEU A 270 -6.37 -18.36 -4.87
N TYR A 271 -5.28 -18.02 -4.16
CA TYR A 271 -4.08 -18.86 -4.05
C TYR A 271 -4.42 -20.25 -3.47
N PHE A 272 -5.23 -20.29 -2.40
CA PHE A 272 -5.66 -21.55 -1.80
C PHE A 272 -6.63 -22.34 -2.68
N MET A 273 -7.53 -21.68 -3.43
CA MET A 273 -8.38 -22.36 -4.40
C MET A 273 -7.57 -23.02 -5.53
N HIS A 274 -6.56 -22.32 -6.05
CA HIS A 274 -5.61 -22.88 -7.01
C HIS A 274 -4.82 -24.04 -6.40
N PHE A 275 -4.34 -23.92 -5.15
CA PHE A 275 -3.69 -25.01 -4.43
C PHE A 275 -4.58 -26.25 -4.27
N LEU A 276 -5.89 -26.09 -4.00
CA LEU A 276 -6.83 -27.21 -3.86
C LEU A 276 -6.97 -28.02 -5.16
N LYS A 277 -6.91 -27.39 -6.33
CA LYS A 277 -6.86 -28.10 -7.62
C LYS A 277 -5.47 -28.68 -7.90
N TRP A 278 -4.43 -27.87 -7.71
CA TRP A 278 -3.03 -28.25 -7.93
C TRP A 278 -2.65 -29.49 -7.11
N VAL A 279 -3.04 -29.58 -5.84
CA VAL A 279 -2.61 -30.66 -4.95
C VAL A 279 -3.22 -32.01 -5.33
N GLU A 280 -4.41 -32.03 -5.93
CA GLU A 280 -5.07 -33.26 -6.38
C GLU A 280 -4.69 -33.64 -7.81
N ALA A 281 -4.39 -32.66 -8.65
CA ALA A 281 -3.94 -32.85 -10.03
C ALA A 281 -2.63 -33.66 -10.14
N PRO A 282 -2.46 -34.46 -11.22
CA PRO A 282 -1.31 -35.33 -11.39
C PRO A 282 -0.02 -34.56 -11.68
N THR A 283 1.11 -35.14 -11.24
CA THR A 283 2.46 -34.69 -11.64
C THR A 283 2.66 -34.88 -13.16
N PRO A 284 3.44 -34.01 -13.83
CA PRO A 284 4.29 -32.96 -13.26
C PRO A 284 3.60 -31.59 -13.08
N MET A 285 2.35 -31.42 -13.50
CA MET A 285 1.67 -30.11 -13.43
C MET A 285 1.17 -29.80 -12.01
N GLY A 286 0.55 -30.80 -11.37
CA GLY A 286 0.05 -30.74 -9.99
C GLY A 286 0.92 -31.51 -8.99
N GLY A 287 0.56 -31.39 -7.72
CA GLY A 287 1.26 -31.96 -6.56
C GLY A 287 1.02 -33.45 -6.32
N GLY A 288 0.20 -34.14 -7.12
CA GLY A 288 0.05 -35.61 -7.09
C GLY A 288 -0.44 -36.18 -5.75
N GLY A 289 -1.27 -35.45 -5.00
CA GLY A 289 -1.88 -35.92 -3.76
C GLY A 289 -3.06 -36.89 -3.96
N GLY A 290 -3.66 -36.88 -5.15
CA GLY A 290 -4.86 -37.66 -5.53
C GLY A 290 -6.18 -37.01 -5.10
N PRO A 291 -7.34 -37.46 -5.64
CA PRO A 291 -8.65 -36.83 -5.46
C PRO A 291 -9.22 -36.92 -4.03
N ASP A 292 -8.62 -37.75 -3.16
CA ASP A 292 -8.95 -37.81 -1.74
C ASP A 292 -7.99 -36.95 -0.89
N TRP A 293 -7.14 -36.10 -1.47
CA TRP A 293 -6.15 -35.36 -0.68
C TRP A 293 -6.80 -34.30 0.21
N VAL A 294 -7.67 -33.47 -0.35
CA VAL A 294 -8.39 -32.46 0.43
C VAL A 294 -9.30 -33.15 1.45
N ALA A 295 -10.00 -34.20 1.03
CA ALA A 295 -10.86 -35.03 1.87
C ALA A 295 -10.12 -35.74 3.00
N ARG A 296 -8.81 -36.00 2.90
CA ARG A 296 -7.99 -36.54 4.00
C ARG A 296 -7.42 -35.47 4.92
N HIS A 297 -7.01 -34.32 4.40
CA HIS A 297 -6.18 -33.36 5.14
C HIS A 297 -6.89 -32.08 5.60
N ILE A 298 -7.96 -31.64 4.93
CA ILE A 298 -8.61 -30.35 5.21
C ILE A 298 -9.91 -30.54 6.01
N LYS A 299 -10.09 -29.75 7.08
CA LYS A 299 -11.27 -29.76 7.95
C LYS A 299 -12.34 -28.75 7.55
N ALA A 300 -11.89 -27.55 7.17
CA ALA A 300 -12.68 -26.38 6.84
C ALA A 300 -11.79 -25.32 6.15
N ASN A 301 -12.42 -24.45 5.37
CA ASN A 301 -11.81 -23.27 4.77
C ASN A 301 -12.51 -22.01 5.30
N MET A 302 -11.84 -21.25 6.15
CA MET A 302 -12.38 -20.05 6.81
C MET A 302 -11.84 -18.81 6.09
N ASN A 303 -12.52 -18.43 5.02
CA ASN A 303 -12.10 -17.41 4.08
C ASN A 303 -12.45 -16.01 4.58
N ILE A 304 -11.45 -15.14 4.70
CA ILE A 304 -11.62 -13.74 5.08
C ILE A 304 -11.52 -12.86 3.82
N ALA A 305 -12.64 -12.26 3.40
CA ALA A 305 -12.72 -11.30 2.30
C ALA A 305 -12.06 -11.73 0.96
N GLY A 306 -12.13 -13.02 0.61
CA GLY A 306 -11.55 -13.57 -0.63
C GLY A 306 -12.27 -13.10 -1.91
N PRO A 307 -11.59 -12.40 -2.84
CA PRO A 307 -12.20 -11.80 -4.03
C PRO A 307 -12.31 -12.82 -5.16
N PHE A 308 -13.11 -13.88 -4.97
CA PHE A 308 -13.24 -15.00 -5.92
C PHE A 308 -13.57 -14.54 -7.35
N LEU A 309 -14.62 -13.72 -7.49
CA LEU A 309 -15.03 -13.12 -8.78
C LEU A 309 -14.14 -11.95 -9.21
N GLY A 310 -13.15 -11.55 -8.42
CA GLY A 310 -12.32 -10.35 -8.61
C GLY A 310 -12.86 -9.09 -7.91
N VAL A 311 -12.15 -7.97 -8.10
CA VAL A 311 -12.51 -6.63 -7.60
C VAL A 311 -12.06 -5.54 -8.59
N PRO A 312 -12.89 -4.52 -8.91
CA PRO A 312 -12.49 -3.41 -9.78
C PRO A 312 -11.23 -2.64 -9.34
N LYS A 313 -10.94 -2.61 -8.02
CA LYS A 313 -9.70 -2.01 -7.47
C LYS A 313 -8.42 -2.65 -8.05
N ALA A 314 -8.46 -3.92 -8.46
CA ALA A 314 -7.31 -4.58 -9.06
C ALA A 314 -6.91 -3.93 -10.39
N PHE A 315 -7.88 -3.59 -11.24
CA PHE A 315 -7.62 -2.86 -12.48
C PHE A 315 -7.01 -1.49 -12.20
N ALA A 316 -7.57 -0.68 -11.29
CA ALA A 316 -7.01 0.64 -10.95
C ALA A 316 -5.57 0.55 -10.40
N GLY A 317 -5.25 -0.47 -9.61
CA GLY A 317 -3.89 -0.73 -9.11
C GLY A 317 -2.87 -1.04 -10.22
N ILE A 318 -3.31 -1.64 -11.33
CA ILE A 318 -2.47 -1.97 -12.49
C ILE A 318 -2.43 -0.80 -13.50
N PHE A 319 -3.58 -0.18 -13.75
CA PHE A 319 -3.79 0.85 -14.76
C PHE A 319 -3.09 2.16 -14.38
N SER A 320 -3.34 2.69 -13.17
CA SER A 320 -2.92 4.02 -12.71
C SER A 320 -2.04 3.99 -11.43
N ALA A 321 -1.68 2.81 -10.93
CA ALA A 321 -1.04 2.59 -9.62
C ALA A 321 -1.85 3.12 -8.42
N GLU A 322 -3.18 3.20 -8.54
CA GLU A 322 -4.05 3.78 -7.53
C GLU A 322 -4.45 2.80 -6.43
N ALA A 323 -3.50 2.52 -5.54
CA ALA A 323 -3.87 2.11 -4.20
C ALA A 323 -4.58 3.27 -3.47
N LYS A 324 -5.74 3.01 -2.84
CA LYS A 324 -6.42 3.97 -1.96
C LYS A 324 -5.48 4.54 -0.89
N ASP A 325 -4.51 3.72 -0.49
CA ASP A 325 -3.48 3.98 0.51
C ASP A 325 -2.40 4.94 -0.03
N ILE A 326 -2.11 4.90 -1.34
CA ILE A 326 -1.31 5.91 -2.06
C ILE A 326 -2.11 7.20 -2.28
N ALA A 327 -3.44 7.11 -2.52
CA ALA A 327 -4.30 8.30 -2.55
C ALA A 327 -4.38 8.99 -1.18
N VAL A 328 -4.38 8.23 -0.08
CA VAL A 328 -4.25 8.76 1.29
C VAL A 328 -2.86 9.36 1.52
N ALA A 329 -1.77 8.74 1.01
CA ALA A 329 -0.44 9.34 1.06
C ALA A 329 -0.35 10.68 0.28
N ARG A 330 -0.93 10.76 -0.93
CA ARG A 330 -1.10 12.00 -1.70
C ARG A 330 -1.85 13.07 -0.90
N ALA A 331 -2.93 12.69 -0.21
CA ALA A 331 -3.75 13.61 0.59
C ALA A 331 -3.08 14.07 1.90
N ILE A 332 -2.22 13.25 2.52
CA ILE A 332 -1.52 13.57 3.76
C ILE A 332 -0.23 14.38 3.52
N ALA A 333 0.43 14.19 2.36
CA ALA A 333 1.68 14.88 2.03
C ALA A 333 1.70 15.45 0.59
N PRO A 334 0.90 16.48 0.27
CA PRO A 334 0.85 17.08 -1.07
C PRO A 334 2.24 17.50 -1.57
N GLY A 335 2.94 18.33 -0.80
CA GLY A 335 4.28 18.86 -1.12
C GLY A 335 5.43 17.85 -1.26
N VAL A 336 5.17 16.54 -1.15
CA VAL A 336 6.15 15.49 -1.51
C VAL A 336 6.00 15.08 -2.98
N LEU A 337 4.79 15.17 -3.55
CA LEU A 337 4.49 14.85 -4.95
C LEU A 337 4.21 16.08 -5.82
N ASP A 338 3.83 17.22 -5.23
CA ASP A 338 3.67 18.52 -5.89
C ASP A 338 5.01 19.17 -6.35
N ASN A 339 6.14 18.45 -6.23
CA ASN A 339 7.37 18.84 -6.91
C ASN A 339 7.30 18.33 -8.36
N ASP A 340 7.06 19.22 -9.32
CA ASP A 340 6.83 18.91 -10.75
C ASP A 340 7.86 17.94 -11.37
N ILE A 341 9.10 17.98 -10.90
CA ILE A 341 10.22 17.13 -11.35
C ILE A 341 10.03 15.65 -10.95
N PHE A 342 9.32 15.38 -9.85
CA PHE A 342 9.10 14.03 -9.33
C PHE A 342 7.74 13.43 -9.69
N GLY A 343 6.67 14.23 -9.80
CA GLY A 343 5.29 13.75 -9.93
C GLY A 343 5.08 12.69 -11.02
N LEU A 344 5.10 13.09 -12.30
CA LEU A 344 4.76 12.20 -13.42
C LEU A 344 5.76 11.05 -13.60
N GLN A 345 7.07 11.35 -13.59
CA GLN A 345 8.09 10.31 -13.82
C GLN A 345 8.09 9.25 -12.71
N THR A 346 7.94 9.64 -11.44
CA THR A 346 7.91 8.64 -10.34
C THR A 346 6.65 7.77 -10.43
N ILE A 347 5.51 8.31 -10.86
CA ILE A 347 4.30 7.52 -11.12
C ILE A 347 4.55 6.52 -12.26
N GLN A 348 5.18 6.93 -13.37
CA GLN A 348 5.55 6.01 -14.46
C GLN A 348 6.48 4.88 -13.99
N TYR A 349 7.50 5.17 -13.16
CA TYR A 349 8.37 4.13 -12.59
C TYR A 349 7.65 3.21 -11.59
N ILE A 350 6.72 3.73 -10.78
CA ILE A 350 5.92 2.90 -9.88
C ILE A 350 4.98 1.98 -10.68
N MET A 351 4.30 2.52 -11.71
CA MET A 351 3.44 1.74 -12.62
C MET A 351 4.23 0.63 -13.33
N LYS A 352 5.48 0.91 -13.77
CA LYS A 352 6.41 -0.10 -14.29
C LYS A 352 6.61 -1.24 -13.29
N VAL A 353 6.92 -0.94 -12.02
CA VAL A 353 7.11 -1.98 -10.99
C VAL A 353 5.83 -2.76 -10.73
N THR A 354 4.69 -2.11 -10.51
CA THR A 354 3.43 -2.82 -10.18
C THR A 354 2.92 -3.65 -11.35
N ARG A 355 3.20 -3.26 -12.60
CA ARG A 355 2.91 -4.05 -13.81
C ARG A 355 3.88 -5.21 -14.06
N THR A 356 4.84 -5.45 -13.17
CA THR A 356 5.57 -6.73 -13.10
C THR A 356 4.95 -7.72 -12.11
N TRP A 357 4.00 -7.30 -11.26
CA TRP A 357 3.42 -8.14 -10.21
C TRP A 357 2.21 -8.93 -10.71
N ASP A 358 2.48 -9.98 -11.50
CA ASP A 358 1.49 -10.79 -12.24
C ASP A 358 0.38 -11.40 -11.38
N SER A 359 0.59 -11.55 -10.07
CA SER A 359 -0.43 -11.95 -9.09
C SER A 359 -1.64 -11.02 -9.06
N CYS A 360 -1.46 -9.72 -9.35
CA CYS A 360 -2.53 -8.71 -9.31
C CYS A 360 -3.68 -9.07 -10.27
N LEU A 361 -3.34 -9.70 -11.40
CA LEU A 361 -4.31 -10.13 -12.41
C LEU A 361 -5.29 -11.18 -11.87
N SER A 362 -4.89 -12.03 -10.91
CA SER A 362 -5.79 -13.02 -10.28
C SER A 362 -7.04 -12.39 -9.64
N MET A 363 -6.95 -11.11 -9.25
CA MET A 363 -8.03 -10.34 -8.65
C MET A 363 -8.80 -9.45 -9.64
N LEU A 364 -8.50 -9.51 -10.94
CA LEU A 364 -9.36 -8.85 -11.93
C LEU A 364 -10.77 -9.48 -11.92
N PRO A 365 -11.81 -8.69 -12.24
CA PRO A 365 -13.17 -9.18 -12.43
C PRO A 365 -13.26 -10.35 -13.41
N LYS A 366 -14.10 -11.34 -13.07
CA LYS A 366 -14.33 -12.57 -13.85
C LYS A 366 -15.81 -12.76 -14.13
N GLY A 367 -16.12 -13.42 -15.24
CA GLY A 367 -17.47 -13.63 -15.74
C GLY A 367 -18.10 -12.41 -16.43
N GLY A 368 -17.28 -11.42 -16.73
CA GLY A 368 -17.63 -10.33 -17.64
C GLY A 368 -18.90 -9.55 -17.30
N THR A 369 -19.54 -9.00 -18.33
CA THR A 369 -20.84 -8.31 -18.23
C THR A 369 -21.98 -9.19 -17.74
N THR A 370 -21.85 -10.53 -17.79
CA THR A 370 -22.86 -11.46 -17.29
C THR A 370 -22.88 -11.50 -15.76
N ILE A 371 -21.71 -11.46 -15.11
CA ILE A 371 -21.62 -11.42 -13.64
C ILE A 371 -21.70 -9.99 -13.10
N TRP A 372 -21.05 -9.02 -13.76
CA TRP A 372 -20.84 -7.68 -13.20
C TRP A 372 -21.73 -6.59 -13.79
N GLY A 373 -22.40 -6.88 -14.90
CA GLY A 373 -23.19 -5.89 -15.62
C GLY A 373 -22.37 -4.96 -16.52
N ASN A 374 -23.04 -3.96 -17.04
CA ASN A 374 -22.59 -3.08 -18.12
C ASN A 374 -22.96 -1.61 -17.82
N ALA A 375 -22.85 -0.72 -18.81
CA ALA A 375 -23.12 0.71 -18.62
C ALA A 375 -24.56 1.08 -18.20
N SER A 376 -25.51 0.14 -18.31
CA SER A 376 -26.96 0.31 -18.10
C SER A 376 -27.60 -0.59 -17.03
N TRP A 377 -26.85 -1.55 -16.46
CA TRP A 377 -27.32 -2.47 -15.41
C TRP A 377 -26.15 -3.06 -14.62
N SER A 378 -26.35 -3.40 -13.35
CA SER A 378 -25.49 -4.29 -12.56
C SER A 378 -26.25 -4.97 -11.40
N PRO A 379 -25.75 -6.07 -10.81
CA PRO A 379 -26.47 -6.80 -9.75
C PRO A 379 -26.77 -5.97 -8.51
N GLU A 380 -25.90 -4.99 -8.21
CA GLU A 380 -25.96 -4.15 -7.02
C GLU A 380 -26.78 -2.85 -7.25
N GLU A 381 -27.34 -2.64 -8.44
CA GLU A 381 -28.21 -1.49 -8.69
C GLU A 381 -29.53 -1.59 -7.90
N GLY A 382 -29.85 -0.52 -7.18
CA GLY A 382 -30.96 -0.48 -6.22
C GLY A 382 -30.57 -0.92 -4.79
N TYR A 383 -29.38 -1.47 -4.56
CA TYR A 383 -28.89 -1.70 -3.20
C TYR A 383 -28.37 -0.41 -2.56
N ASP A 384 -29.19 0.20 -1.69
CA ASP A 384 -28.78 1.33 -0.86
C ASP A 384 -28.13 0.84 0.44
N CYS A 385 -26.83 1.12 0.63
CA CYS A 385 -26.08 0.84 1.85
C CYS A 385 -26.45 1.78 3.02
N SER A 386 -27.74 1.90 3.33
CA SER A 386 -28.27 2.71 4.42
C SER A 386 -28.10 1.99 5.77
N THR A 387 -27.38 2.61 6.71
CA THR A 387 -27.17 2.07 8.07
C THR A 387 -28.36 2.29 9.02
N LYS A 388 -29.55 2.59 8.47
CA LYS A 388 -30.80 2.79 9.21
C LYS A 388 -31.96 2.26 8.38
N LYS A 389 -32.73 1.33 8.95
CA LYS A 389 -34.10 1.06 8.48
C LYS A 389 -34.99 2.27 8.81
N SER A 390 -35.18 3.17 7.86
CA SER A 390 -36.36 4.03 7.83
C SER A 390 -37.57 3.16 7.50
N ASN A 391 -38.53 3.08 8.41
CA ASN A 391 -39.81 2.43 8.15
C ASN A 391 -40.69 3.40 7.34
N GLU A 392 -40.48 3.48 6.03
CA GLU A 392 -41.37 4.23 5.14
C GLU A 392 -41.46 3.58 3.77
N THR A 393 -42.69 3.42 3.28
CA THR A 393 -43.00 2.85 1.96
C THR A 393 -43.02 3.95 0.91
N ASP A 394 -41.85 4.42 0.49
CA ASP A 394 -41.70 5.22 -0.73
C ASP A 394 -41.10 4.37 -1.85
N GLY A 395 -41.71 4.45 -3.04
CA GLY A 395 -41.39 3.59 -4.17
C GLY A 395 -40.71 4.34 -5.32
N ALA A 396 -39.92 3.60 -6.09
CA ALA A 396 -39.48 3.90 -7.47
C ALA A 396 -38.86 5.30 -7.72
N VAL A 397 -37.53 5.33 -7.79
CA VAL A 397 -36.72 6.45 -8.32
C VAL A 397 -37.30 6.99 -9.63
N LYS A 398 -37.77 8.24 -9.64
CA LYS A 398 -38.25 8.97 -10.83
C LYS A 398 -38.07 10.50 -10.76
N GLU A 399 -36.85 10.97 -10.58
CA GLU A 399 -36.46 12.32 -11.05
C GLU A 399 -35.22 12.21 -11.96
N GLN A 400 -35.44 12.46 -13.25
CA GLN A 400 -34.39 12.81 -14.20
C GLN A 400 -34.28 14.33 -14.21
N THR A 401 -33.09 14.86 -14.00
CA THR A 401 -32.80 16.29 -14.22
C THR A 401 -32.60 16.56 -15.71
N GLU A 402 -32.78 17.82 -16.15
CA GLU A 402 -32.60 18.22 -17.57
C GLU A 402 -31.17 17.93 -18.11
N SER A 403 -30.20 17.70 -17.23
CA SER A 403 -28.82 17.30 -17.58
C SER A 403 -28.62 15.79 -17.77
N GLY A 404 -29.66 14.97 -17.57
CA GLY A 404 -29.58 13.51 -17.67
C GLY A 404 -28.94 12.82 -16.46
N LEU A 405 -28.66 13.55 -15.38
CA LEU A 405 -28.13 12.97 -14.14
C LEU A 405 -29.24 12.18 -13.42
N GLN A 406 -28.99 10.91 -13.13
CA GLN A 406 -29.90 10.11 -12.29
C GLN A 406 -29.59 10.37 -10.81
N ILE A 407 -30.63 10.59 -10.01
CA ILE A 407 -30.54 10.85 -8.57
C ILE A 407 -31.12 9.65 -7.81
N GLY A 408 -30.31 9.01 -6.96
CA GLY A 408 -30.71 7.93 -6.07
C GLY A 408 -31.17 8.43 -4.70
N SER A 409 -31.33 7.50 -3.77
CA SER A 409 -31.74 7.78 -2.38
C SER A 409 -30.96 8.94 -1.74
N HIS A 410 -31.68 9.75 -0.97
CA HIS A 410 -31.13 10.89 -0.21
C HIS A 410 -30.45 11.98 -1.07
N GLY A 411 -30.85 12.14 -2.34
CA GLY A 411 -30.42 13.27 -3.18
C GLY A 411 -28.97 13.18 -3.68
N LYS A 412 -28.39 11.98 -3.68
CA LYS A 412 -27.06 11.71 -4.26
C LYS A 412 -27.21 11.24 -5.71
N PRO A 413 -26.20 11.42 -6.58
CA PRO A 413 -26.21 10.77 -7.88
C PRO A 413 -26.31 9.24 -7.74
N ALA A 414 -27.04 8.59 -8.64
CA ALA A 414 -27.20 7.15 -8.66
C ALA A 414 -25.86 6.45 -8.94
N ALA A 415 -25.63 5.30 -8.30
CA ALA A 415 -24.42 4.51 -8.50
C ALA A 415 -24.66 3.42 -9.55
N HIS A 416 -24.04 3.57 -10.72
CA HIS A 416 -24.07 2.57 -11.80
C HIS A 416 -22.89 1.60 -11.66
N TYR A 417 -23.01 0.57 -10.81
CA TYR A 417 -21.87 -0.27 -10.43
C TYR A 417 -21.28 -1.10 -11.59
N GLY A 418 -22.05 -1.34 -12.66
CA GLY A 418 -21.57 -1.97 -13.90
C GLY A 418 -20.59 -1.10 -14.71
N ARG A 419 -20.48 0.19 -14.37
CA ARG A 419 -19.43 1.11 -14.85
C ARG A 419 -18.22 1.02 -13.93
N MET A 420 -17.53 -0.12 -13.99
CA MET A 420 -16.36 -0.44 -13.14
C MET A 420 -15.30 0.64 -13.12
N VAL A 421 -15.08 1.32 -14.25
CA VAL A 421 -14.27 2.53 -14.36
C VAL A 421 -15.03 3.56 -15.18
N ALA A 422 -15.02 4.82 -14.74
CA ALA A 422 -15.54 5.94 -15.50
C ALA A 422 -14.59 7.14 -15.39
N PHE A 423 -14.23 7.74 -16.53
CA PHE A 423 -13.39 8.94 -16.57
C PHE A 423 -14.24 10.19 -16.30
N GLY A 424 -14.30 10.56 -15.03
CA GLY A 424 -14.98 11.75 -14.56
C GLY A 424 -16.34 11.48 -13.90
N LYS A 425 -16.76 12.42 -13.03
CA LYS A 425 -17.99 12.28 -12.23
C LYS A 425 -19.26 12.27 -13.05
N GLU A 426 -19.24 12.86 -14.25
CA GLU A 426 -20.38 12.93 -15.15
C GLU A 426 -20.62 11.58 -15.85
N ALA A 427 -19.59 11.01 -16.48
CA ALA A 427 -19.64 9.66 -17.06
C ALA A 427 -20.03 8.58 -16.02
N ALA A 428 -19.69 8.79 -14.75
CA ALA A 428 -20.08 7.90 -13.65
C ALA A 428 -21.58 7.94 -13.27
N ALA A 429 -22.31 9.03 -13.60
CA ALA A 429 -23.63 9.32 -13.01
C ALA A 429 -24.73 9.81 -13.98
N THR A 430 -24.37 10.19 -15.21
CA THR A 430 -25.32 10.51 -16.29
C THR A 430 -25.95 9.22 -16.83
N SER A 431 -27.22 9.25 -17.28
CA SER A 431 -27.87 8.06 -17.83
C SER A 431 -27.18 7.52 -19.09
N TYR A 432 -27.31 6.22 -19.36
CA TYR A 432 -26.62 5.58 -20.49
C TYR A 432 -27.11 6.12 -21.85
N GLU A 433 -28.39 6.47 -21.94
CA GLU A 433 -29.04 7.00 -23.15
C GLU A 433 -28.36 8.30 -23.59
N VAL A 434 -28.17 9.25 -22.67
CA VAL A 434 -27.55 10.55 -22.93
C VAL A 434 -26.07 10.39 -23.34
N ILE A 435 -25.34 9.45 -22.74
CA ILE A 435 -23.95 9.15 -23.12
C ILE A 435 -23.91 8.48 -24.51
N ALA A 436 -24.84 7.60 -24.82
CA ALA A 436 -24.97 6.97 -26.14
C ALA A 436 -25.43 7.96 -27.23
N GLU A 437 -26.14 9.03 -26.89
CA GLU A 437 -26.50 10.11 -27.81
C GLU A 437 -25.32 11.04 -28.10
N ARG A 438 -24.61 11.53 -27.07
CA ARG A 438 -23.35 12.29 -27.24
C ARG A 438 -22.36 11.56 -28.15
N LYS A 439 -22.22 10.24 -27.99
CA LYS A 439 -21.33 9.40 -28.82
C LYS A 439 -21.81 9.19 -30.26
N LYS A 440 -23.09 9.47 -30.58
CA LYS A 440 -23.58 9.57 -31.97
C LYS A 440 -23.26 10.94 -32.55
N GLU A 441 -23.44 12.01 -31.78
CA GLU A 441 -23.13 13.39 -32.20
C GLU A 441 -21.63 13.57 -32.49
N VAL A 442 -20.75 13.08 -31.62
CA VAL A 442 -19.28 13.10 -31.84
C VAL A 442 -18.85 12.26 -33.05
N LYS A 443 -19.64 11.23 -33.42
CA LYS A 443 -19.41 10.42 -34.64
C LYS A 443 -20.03 11.02 -35.91
N ALA A 444 -20.78 12.13 -35.81
CA ALA A 444 -21.13 12.92 -36.99
C ALA A 444 -19.91 13.77 -37.40
N PRO A 445 -19.53 13.83 -38.69
CA PRO A 445 -18.32 14.51 -39.11
C PRO A 445 -18.43 16.03 -38.99
N THR A 446 -17.97 16.58 -37.87
CA THR A 446 -17.74 18.02 -37.72
C THR A 446 -16.52 18.42 -38.56
N ASN A 447 -16.75 19.24 -39.59
CA ASN A 447 -15.71 19.74 -40.50
C ASN A 447 -14.81 20.79 -39.80
N THR A 448 -14.01 20.36 -38.82
CA THR A 448 -13.11 21.23 -38.05
C THR A 448 -11.66 20.85 -38.33
N THR A 449 -11.10 21.41 -39.39
CA THR A 449 -9.71 21.14 -39.81
C THR A 449 -8.69 21.79 -38.87
N LEU A 450 -7.94 20.97 -38.12
CA LEU A 450 -6.59 21.33 -37.68
C LEU A 450 -5.65 20.13 -37.50
N ARG A 451 -5.52 19.28 -38.53
CA ARG A 451 -4.44 18.28 -38.60
C ARG A 451 -3.09 18.95 -38.85
N ASN A 452 -2.48 19.48 -37.80
CA ASN A 452 -1.07 19.85 -37.81
C ASN A 452 -0.21 18.57 -37.89
N THR A 453 0.36 18.34 -39.06
CA THR A 453 1.22 17.18 -39.36
C THR A 453 2.63 17.38 -38.81
N THR A 454 2.77 17.30 -37.49
CA THR A 454 4.07 17.22 -36.81
C THR A 454 4.28 15.79 -36.31
N ALA A 455 4.90 14.95 -37.13
CA ALA A 455 5.14 13.54 -36.82
C ALA A 455 6.30 13.34 -35.82
N CYS A 456 6.13 13.84 -34.59
CA CYS A 456 6.88 13.37 -33.42
C CYS A 456 5.93 12.49 -32.59
N GLY A 457 6.07 11.17 -32.74
CA GLY A 457 5.33 10.21 -31.92
C GLY A 457 5.92 10.13 -30.52
N ASP A 458 5.51 11.04 -29.63
CA ASP A 458 5.89 11.00 -28.21
C ASP A 458 5.15 9.85 -27.50
N VAL A 459 5.71 8.65 -27.61
CA VAL A 459 5.10 7.39 -27.17
C VAL A 459 5.01 7.32 -25.64
N TRP A 460 3.83 7.01 -25.10
CA TRP A 460 3.49 7.36 -23.71
C TRP A 460 3.54 6.19 -22.70
N THR A 461 3.92 4.98 -23.12
CA THR A 461 4.05 3.81 -22.22
C THR A 461 5.48 3.31 -22.07
N GLU A 462 5.68 2.55 -20.98
CA GLU A 462 6.93 1.90 -20.57
C GLU A 462 7.71 1.18 -21.69
N TYR A 463 6.99 0.62 -22.68
CA TYR A 463 7.53 -0.19 -23.77
C TYR A 463 7.63 0.55 -25.11
N GLN A 464 7.19 1.81 -25.17
CA GLN A 464 7.04 2.57 -26.43
C GLN A 464 6.07 1.89 -27.42
N GLU A 465 4.98 1.31 -26.90
CA GLU A 465 3.99 0.56 -27.69
C GLU A 465 2.59 1.24 -27.77
N LEU A 466 2.27 2.21 -26.90
CA LEU A 466 0.97 2.90 -26.88
C LEU A 466 1.05 4.26 -27.59
N THR A 467 0.26 4.44 -28.65
CA THR A 467 0.23 5.69 -29.41
C THR A 467 -0.69 6.75 -28.78
N TRP A 468 -0.61 8.00 -29.25
CA TRP A 468 -1.59 9.03 -28.90
C TRP A 468 -3.01 8.68 -29.40
N GLU A 469 -3.14 7.95 -30.50
CA GLU A 469 -4.44 7.49 -31.02
C GLU A 469 -5.07 6.44 -30.08
N ASP A 470 -4.27 5.56 -29.46
CA ASP A 470 -4.74 4.63 -28.43
C ASP A 470 -5.16 5.34 -27.13
N VAL A 471 -4.41 6.38 -26.72
CA VAL A 471 -4.77 7.21 -25.55
C VAL A 471 -6.10 7.94 -25.80
N GLU A 472 -6.30 8.45 -27.02
CA GLU A 472 -7.53 9.13 -27.42
C GLU A 472 -8.73 8.15 -27.54
N ASP A 473 -8.55 6.95 -28.10
CA ASP A 473 -9.57 5.88 -28.11
C ASP A 473 -10.00 5.49 -26.69
N ILE A 474 -9.04 5.26 -25.79
CA ILE A 474 -9.30 4.94 -24.39
C ILE A 474 -10.01 6.11 -23.69
N ALA A 475 -9.56 7.35 -23.87
CA ALA A 475 -10.23 8.50 -23.26
C ALA A 475 -11.68 8.65 -23.74
N ASN A 476 -11.91 8.53 -25.05
CA ASN A 476 -13.23 8.70 -25.70
C ASN A 476 -14.22 7.55 -25.41
N ARG A 477 -13.78 6.42 -24.84
CA ARG A 477 -14.70 5.38 -24.34
C ARG A 477 -15.45 5.82 -23.08
N GLU A 478 -14.89 6.72 -22.27
CA GLU A 478 -15.42 7.29 -20.99
C GLU A 478 -15.79 6.31 -19.88
N ILE A 479 -16.35 5.14 -20.20
CA ILE A 479 -16.89 4.11 -19.31
C ILE A 479 -16.29 2.77 -19.72
N PHE A 480 -15.93 1.96 -18.73
CA PHE A 480 -15.47 0.59 -18.89
C PHE A 480 -16.25 -0.33 -17.96
N ASN A 481 -16.79 -1.40 -18.53
CA ASN A 481 -17.38 -2.54 -17.85
C ASN A 481 -16.32 -3.67 -17.72
N ALA A 482 -16.71 -4.80 -17.13
CA ALA A 482 -15.80 -5.93 -16.89
C ALA A 482 -15.10 -6.48 -18.14
N ASP A 483 -15.80 -6.56 -19.28
CA ASP A 483 -15.27 -7.10 -20.54
C ASP A 483 -14.19 -6.17 -21.12
N ASP A 484 -14.38 -4.84 -20.98
CA ASP A 484 -13.43 -3.85 -21.48
C ASP A 484 -12.09 -3.85 -20.72
N LEU A 485 -12.08 -4.24 -19.42
CA LEU A 485 -10.90 -4.08 -18.56
C LEU A 485 -9.68 -4.88 -19.07
N ALA A 486 -9.89 -6.11 -19.52
CA ALA A 486 -8.81 -6.94 -20.06
C ALA A 486 -8.32 -6.43 -21.43
N GLU A 487 -9.21 -5.87 -22.25
CA GLU A 487 -8.85 -5.23 -23.52
C GLU A 487 -7.95 -4.00 -23.30
N VAL A 488 -8.36 -3.11 -22.38
CA VAL A 488 -7.57 -1.92 -22.03
C VAL A 488 -6.20 -2.29 -21.47
N LEU A 489 -6.11 -3.30 -20.61
CA LEU A 489 -4.81 -3.77 -20.10
C LEU A 489 -3.92 -4.35 -21.19
N ARG A 490 -4.48 -5.01 -22.22
CA ARG A 490 -3.68 -5.47 -23.38
C ARG A 490 -3.10 -4.30 -24.18
N LYS A 491 -3.81 -3.18 -24.28
CA LYS A 491 -3.27 -1.94 -24.87
C LYS A 491 -2.20 -1.27 -23.98
N VAL A 492 -2.50 -1.03 -22.70
CA VAL A 492 -1.63 -0.16 -21.85
C VAL A 492 -0.52 -0.90 -21.12
N ALA A 493 -0.60 -2.23 -20.96
CA ALA A 493 0.38 -3.07 -20.27
C ALA A 493 0.57 -4.44 -20.98
N PRO A 494 0.93 -4.45 -22.29
CA PRO A 494 0.96 -5.66 -23.12
C PRO A 494 1.82 -6.79 -22.54
N LYS A 495 3.02 -6.50 -22.00
CA LYS A 495 3.89 -7.53 -21.40
C LYS A 495 3.30 -8.20 -20.16
N LEU A 496 2.59 -7.43 -19.31
CA LEU A 496 1.84 -7.98 -18.18
C LEU A 496 0.73 -8.91 -18.66
N MET A 497 0.00 -8.51 -19.71
CA MET A 497 -1.07 -9.33 -20.27
C MET A 497 -0.55 -10.54 -21.04
N ALA A 498 0.65 -10.51 -21.63
CA ALA A 498 1.26 -11.69 -22.24
C ALA A 498 1.53 -12.80 -21.18
N ARG A 499 2.24 -12.46 -20.10
CA ARG A 499 2.45 -13.38 -18.95
C ARG A 499 1.11 -13.75 -18.28
N GLY A 500 0.18 -12.79 -18.26
CA GLY A 500 -1.16 -12.93 -17.71
C GLY A 500 -2.04 -13.94 -18.45
N ASP A 501 -2.10 -13.86 -19.77
CA ASP A 501 -2.90 -14.73 -20.64
C ASP A 501 -2.33 -16.17 -20.73
N GLU A 502 -1.13 -16.44 -20.22
CA GLU A 502 -0.65 -17.81 -19.97
C GLU A 502 -1.13 -18.39 -18.62
N ASN A 503 -1.37 -17.52 -17.63
CA ASN A 503 -1.52 -17.90 -16.22
C ASN A 503 -2.92 -17.68 -15.63
N TRP A 504 -3.77 -16.86 -16.28
CA TRP A 504 -5.09 -16.48 -15.78
C TRP A 504 -6.16 -16.51 -16.86
N SER A 505 -7.41 -16.69 -16.44
CA SER A 505 -8.61 -16.60 -17.26
C SER A 505 -9.70 -15.83 -16.51
N PHE A 506 -10.60 -15.20 -17.26
CA PHE A 506 -11.58 -14.23 -16.73
C PHE A 506 -13.01 -14.53 -17.18
N ASP A 507 -13.22 -15.65 -17.85
CA ASP A 507 -14.43 -15.98 -18.58
C ASP A 507 -15.38 -16.84 -17.73
N ILE A 508 -16.34 -17.51 -18.38
CA ILE A 508 -17.25 -18.50 -17.78
C ILE A 508 -17.13 -19.78 -18.61
N ALA A 509 -17.13 -20.95 -17.96
CA ALA A 509 -17.14 -22.22 -18.69
C ALA A 509 -18.53 -22.57 -19.24
N ASP A 510 -18.60 -22.86 -20.55
CA ASP A 510 -19.79 -23.47 -21.18
C ASP A 510 -20.08 -24.86 -20.57
N ASP A 511 -19.01 -25.63 -20.32
CA ASP A 511 -19.02 -26.93 -19.66
C ASP A 511 -17.75 -27.06 -18.78
N PRO A 512 -17.83 -26.91 -17.45
CA PRO A 512 -16.68 -26.98 -16.55
C PRO A 512 -16.11 -28.41 -16.38
N SER A 513 -16.60 -29.40 -17.13
CA SER A 513 -15.99 -30.74 -17.25
C SER A 513 -15.08 -30.93 -18.47
N ASP A 514 -14.95 -29.91 -19.33
CA ASP A 514 -13.97 -29.89 -20.44
C ASP A 514 -12.53 -29.95 -19.90
N LYS A 515 -11.73 -30.88 -20.46
CA LYS A 515 -10.33 -31.12 -20.08
C LYS A 515 -9.41 -29.92 -20.23
N LYS A 516 -9.79 -28.87 -20.98
CA LYS A 516 -9.00 -27.62 -20.98
C LYS A 516 -8.90 -26.99 -19.57
N TYR A 517 -9.91 -27.21 -18.72
CA TYR A 517 -9.96 -26.75 -17.34
C TYR A 517 -9.10 -27.57 -16.36
N ASP A 518 -8.51 -28.69 -16.83
CA ASP A 518 -7.44 -29.40 -16.11
C ASP A 518 -6.09 -28.66 -16.18
N HIS A 519 -6.02 -27.46 -16.80
CA HIS A 519 -4.82 -26.62 -16.83
C HIS A 519 -4.79 -25.58 -15.70
N TYR A 520 -3.61 -25.35 -15.11
CA TYR A 520 -3.43 -24.49 -13.92
C TYR A 520 -3.91 -23.04 -14.07
N ARG A 521 -3.98 -22.56 -15.32
CA ARG A 521 -4.55 -21.27 -15.73
C ARG A 521 -5.95 -21.01 -15.17
N TYR A 522 -6.79 -22.04 -15.14
CA TYR A 522 -8.22 -21.94 -14.82
C TYR A 522 -8.51 -22.12 -13.32
N TRP A 523 -7.59 -22.72 -12.55
CA TRP A 523 -7.82 -23.10 -11.14
C TRP A 523 -7.96 -21.90 -10.18
N ALA A 524 -7.76 -20.67 -10.65
CA ALA A 524 -8.02 -19.43 -9.92
C ALA A 524 -9.31 -18.71 -10.34
N ASN A 525 -10.05 -19.19 -11.36
CA ASN A 525 -11.37 -18.68 -11.72
C ASN A 525 -12.48 -19.65 -11.25
N PRO A 526 -13.32 -19.28 -10.26
CA PRO A 526 -14.39 -20.15 -9.77
C PRO A 526 -15.49 -20.43 -10.81
N LEU A 527 -15.51 -19.68 -11.92
CA LEU A 527 -16.45 -19.84 -13.03
C LEU A 527 -15.96 -20.82 -14.11
N GLU A 528 -14.70 -21.26 -14.01
CA GLU A 528 -14.04 -22.18 -14.95
C GLU A 528 -13.38 -23.38 -14.26
N THR A 529 -13.43 -23.48 -12.92
CA THR A 529 -13.01 -24.69 -12.19
C THR A 529 -14.15 -25.32 -11.41
N THR A 530 -14.34 -26.63 -11.59
CA THR A 530 -15.08 -27.45 -10.63
C THR A 530 -14.43 -27.35 -9.24
N LEU A 531 -15.25 -27.19 -8.20
CA LEU A 531 -14.80 -27.34 -6.81
C LEU A 531 -14.40 -28.80 -6.53
N VAL A 532 -13.55 -29.01 -5.54
CA VAL A 532 -13.12 -30.34 -5.09
C VAL A 532 -14.31 -31.12 -4.51
N SER A 533 -14.36 -32.42 -4.81
CA SER A 533 -15.52 -33.30 -4.62
C SER A 533 -15.83 -33.73 -3.17
N ASP A 534 -15.37 -33.02 -2.13
CA ASP A 534 -15.71 -33.31 -0.73
C ASP A 534 -16.95 -32.51 -0.27
N PRO A 535 -18.10 -33.15 0.00
CA PRO A 535 -19.30 -32.48 0.51
C PRO A 535 -19.15 -31.88 1.93
N LEU A 536 -18.02 -32.08 2.61
CA LEU A 536 -17.69 -31.42 3.88
C LEU A 536 -16.90 -30.11 3.72
N PHE A 537 -16.56 -29.70 2.50
CA PHE A 537 -15.93 -28.41 2.23
C PHE A 537 -16.96 -27.27 2.37
N ILE A 538 -17.09 -26.73 3.59
CA ILE A 538 -17.84 -25.49 3.84
C ILE A 538 -16.89 -24.30 3.65
N PRO A 539 -17.01 -23.50 2.57
CA PRO A 539 -16.34 -22.21 2.49
C PRO A 539 -17.08 -21.21 3.39
N LEU A 540 -16.60 -21.04 4.62
CA LEU A 540 -17.11 -20.00 5.50
C LEU A 540 -16.58 -18.65 5.01
N LEU A 541 -17.44 -17.88 4.32
CA LEU A 541 -17.18 -16.51 3.91
C LEU A 541 -17.38 -15.57 5.10
N MET A 542 -16.27 -15.02 5.60
CA MET A 542 -16.27 -13.89 6.53
C MET A 542 -16.08 -12.60 5.73
N TYR A 543 -17.13 -11.76 5.75
CA TYR A 543 -17.19 -10.42 5.15
C TYR A 543 -16.97 -9.35 6.23
#